data_AF-A0A2E9WRC6-F1
#
_entry.id   AF-A0A2E9WRC6-F1
#
_cell.length_a   1.000
_cell.length_b   1.000
_cell.length_c   1.000
_cell.angle_alpha   90.00
_cell.angle_beta   90.00
_cell.angle_gamma   90.00
#
_symmetry.space_group_name_H-M   'P 1'
#
loop_
_entity.id
_entity.type
_entity.pdbx_description
1 polymer ?
#
loop_
_entity_poly.entity_id
_entity_poly.type
_entity_poly.pdbx_seq_one_letter_code
_entity_poly.pdbx_strand_id
1 'polypeptide(L)'
;MDLGSEQDWLLGEPSWWPNSESKVKITINGDLKPPEAWNHTNPQSGGEGWMRQRLRPVGPQILYTSSWSLFFLISSSIPLIFPNKLPIDDQLLAMIFFVFSWFLTLIPFVWFSNSNNDIFSFFPLDLFCFCLGVIFFILHILIDPRLGWFGFLLFLIAWVRTIRNISDSLSVNSSRWLLPISSSDYSQDIFNEEWLISSNHFRNGLIATKSDGFGPYSAELTGVSYRNHRFIAFSMVYRNRIIHDPFNINFVSNTQIDNFLSLPPLKISGEHWPEIFIRDFEEE
;
A
#
# COMPACT_ATOMS: atom_id res chain seq x y z
N MET A 1 11.56 18.08 23.85
CA MET A 1 10.73 17.35 22.86
C MET A 1 11.63 17.13 21.67
N ASP A 2 11.74 15.89 21.21
CA ASP A 2 12.75 15.50 20.23
C ASP A 2 12.19 15.73 18.82
N LEU A 3 12.43 16.93 18.27
CA LEU A 3 11.93 17.43 16.95
C LEU A 3 12.10 16.44 15.79
N GLY A 4 12.99 15.45 15.92
CA GLY A 4 13.15 14.36 14.95
C GLY A 4 11.87 13.52 14.82
N SER A 5 11.16 13.25 15.92
CA SER A 5 10.02 12.32 15.93
C SER A 5 8.79 12.85 15.16
N GLU A 6 8.55 14.16 15.18
CA GLU A 6 7.42 14.81 14.51
C GLU A 6 7.69 14.96 13.02
N GLN A 7 8.94 15.25 12.65
CA GLN A 7 9.34 15.30 11.26
C GLN A 7 9.35 13.90 10.64
N ASP A 8 9.81 12.90 11.38
CA ASP A 8 9.79 11.50 10.94
C ASP A 8 8.34 11.00 10.76
N TRP A 9 7.39 11.51 11.55
CA TRP A 9 5.98 11.19 11.33
C TRP A 9 5.44 11.74 10.00
N LEU A 10 5.91 12.93 9.58
CA LEU A 10 5.45 13.59 8.36
C LEU A 10 6.25 13.14 7.12
N LEU A 11 7.57 13.23 7.15
CA LEU A 11 8.46 12.94 6.03
C LEU A 11 8.96 11.49 6.02
N GLY A 12 8.67 10.71 7.06
CA GLY A 12 9.14 9.34 7.22
C GLY A 12 10.56 9.25 7.79
N GLU A 13 10.83 8.16 8.50
CA GLU A 13 12.13 7.94 9.12
C GLU A 13 13.20 7.63 8.06
N PRO A 14 14.41 8.22 8.16
CA PRO A 14 15.51 7.93 7.23
C PRO A 14 15.80 6.43 7.08
N SER A 15 15.60 5.64 8.14
CA SER A 15 15.84 4.19 8.16
C SER A 15 15.02 3.40 7.12
N TRP A 16 13.93 3.98 6.60
CA TRP A 16 13.05 3.33 5.63
C TRP A 16 13.67 3.22 4.24
N TRP A 17 14.67 4.05 3.92
CA TRP A 17 15.30 4.08 2.62
C TRP A 17 16.73 3.53 2.70
N PRO A 18 17.01 2.38 2.06
CA PRO A 18 18.37 1.85 2.02
C PRO A 18 19.30 2.87 1.35
N ASN A 19 20.43 3.14 1.98
CA ASN A 19 21.44 4.10 1.50
C ASN A 19 20.98 5.57 1.46
N SER A 20 19.92 5.97 2.17
CA SER A 20 19.67 7.40 2.35
C SER A 20 20.77 8.00 3.22
N GLU A 21 21.32 9.12 2.77
CA GLU A 21 22.05 10.03 3.65
C GLU A 21 21.15 10.31 4.86
N SER A 22 21.73 10.40 6.07
CA SER A 22 20.98 10.57 7.33
C SER A 22 20.11 11.84 7.41
N LYS A 23 20.06 12.65 6.35
CA LYS A 23 19.27 13.86 6.24
C LYS A 23 17.89 13.55 5.64
N VAL A 24 16.84 13.94 6.37
CA VAL A 24 15.45 13.88 5.91
C VAL A 24 15.27 14.82 4.70
N LYS A 25 14.83 14.30 3.55
CA LYS A 25 14.61 15.08 2.32
C LYS A 25 13.15 15.49 2.19
N ILE A 26 12.89 16.77 1.94
CA ILE A 26 11.53 17.28 1.68
C ILE A 26 10.95 16.62 0.43
N THR A 27 11.74 16.56 -0.63
CA THR A 27 11.38 15.98 -1.93
C THR A 27 12.23 14.74 -2.20
N ILE A 28 11.62 13.65 -2.65
CA ILE A 28 12.33 12.45 -3.12
C ILE A 28 12.14 12.28 -4.62
N ASN A 29 12.95 11.42 -5.23
CA ASN A 29 12.87 11.14 -6.65
C ASN A 29 11.47 10.67 -7.05
N GLY A 30 10.92 11.32 -8.08
CA GLY A 30 9.61 11.02 -8.64
C GLY A 30 8.44 11.79 -8.02
N ASP A 31 8.68 12.58 -6.97
CA ASP A 31 7.65 13.47 -6.44
C ASP A 31 7.29 14.57 -7.44
N LEU A 32 5.98 14.76 -7.66
CA LEU A 32 5.43 15.88 -8.41
C LEU A 32 4.73 16.85 -7.46
N LYS A 33 4.55 18.10 -7.89
CA LYS A 33 3.68 19.06 -7.18
C LYS A 33 2.23 18.83 -7.59
N PRO A 34 1.26 19.03 -6.70
CA PRO A 34 -0.14 19.04 -7.07
C PRO A 34 -0.44 20.26 -7.96
N PRO A 35 -1.57 20.25 -8.70
CA PRO A 35 -2.01 21.40 -9.48
C PRO A 35 -2.17 22.67 -8.64
N GLU A 36 -2.08 23.85 -9.26
CA GLU A 36 -2.16 25.14 -8.55
C GLU A 36 -3.46 25.33 -7.74
N ALA A 37 -4.55 24.69 -8.17
CA ALA A 37 -5.82 24.70 -7.44
C ALA A 37 -5.74 24.03 -6.05
N TRP A 38 -4.77 23.13 -5.86
CA TRP A 38 -4.42 22.63 -4.54
C TRP A 38 -3.53 23.66 -3.85
N ASN A 39 -4.14 24.44 -2.94
CA ASN A 39 -3.36 25.21 -1.99
C ASN A 39 -2.49 24.22 -1.20
N HIS A 40 -1.18 24.21 -1.45
CA HIS A 40 -0.25 23.25 -0.89
C HIS A 40 0.97 23.95 -0.30
N THR A 41 1.53 23.34 0.72
CA THR A 41 2.72 23.83 1.41
C THR A 41 3.70 22.69 1.67
N ASN A 42 4.85 23.00 2.24
CA ASN A 42 5.89 22.07 2.63
C ASN A 42 6.44 22.42 4.03
N PRO A 43 7.23 21.52 4.65
CA PRO A 43 7.78 21.74 5.98
C PRO A 43 8.75 22.94 6.10
N GLN A 44 9.23 23.50 5.00
CA GLN A 44 10.11 24.67 5.01
C GLN A 44 9.31 25.97 4.98
N SER A 45 8.25 26.04 4.17
CA SER A 45 7.41 27.24 4.05
C SER A 45 6.35 27.34 5.15
N GLY A 46 5.77 26.22 5.59
CA GLY A 46 4.64 26.20 6.51
C GLY A 46 3.42 27.00 6.03
N GLY A 47 2.58 27.49 6.94
CA GLY A 47 1.36 28.22 6.59
C GLY A 47 0.16 27.29 6.36
N GLU A 48 -0.76 27.65 5.47
CA GLU A 48 -2.00 26.90 5.20
C GLU A 48 -1.86 25.95 4.00
N GLY A 49 -2.78 25.00 3.88
CA GLY A 49 -2.91 24.13 2.72
C GLY A 49 -2.46 22.68 2.93
N TRP A 50 -2.48 21.90 1.86
CA TRP A 50 -2.18 20.49 1.86
C TRP A 50 -0.68 20.23 1.96
N MET A 51 -0.28 19.25 2.77
CA MET A 51 1.12 18.82 2.87
C MET A 51 1.22 17.30 2.70
N ARG A 52 2.24 16.85 1.98
CA ARG A 52 2.50 15.43 1.75
C ARG A 52 3.04 14.78 3.03
N GLN A 53 2.37 13.72 3.48
CA GLN A 53 2.88 12.77 4.46
C GLN A 53 3.38 11.50 3.77
N ARG A 54 4.63 11.10 4.06
CA ARG A 54 5.20 9.85 3.57
C ARG A 54 4.80 8.69 4.46
N LEU A 55 4.49 7.55 3.84
CA LEU A 55 4.21 6.30 4.52
C LEU A 55 5.37 5.34 4.33
N ARG A 56 5.53 4.42 5.28
CA ARG A 56 6.60 3.43 5.24
C ARG A 56 6.46 2.56 3.97
N PRO A 57 7.49 2.47 3.12
CA PRO A 57 7.41 1.69 1.89
C PRO A 57 7.29 0.19 2.19
N VAL A 58 6.34 -0.47 1.53
CA VAL A 58 6.06 -1.91 1.77
C VAL A 58 7.13 -2.80 1.14
N GLY A 59 7.70 -2.43 -0.01
CA GLY A 59 8.65 -3.24 -0.78
C GLY A 59 9.83 -3.78 0.03
N PRO A 60 10.63 -2.92 0.69
CA PRO A 60 11.76 -3.37 1.51
C PRO A 60 11.36 -4.33 2.65
N GLN A 61 10.14 -4.21 3.17
CA GLN A 61 9.65 -5.01 4.30
C GLN A 61 9.31 -6.46 3.91
N ILE A 62 8.96 -6.70 2.65
CA ILE A 62 8.50 -8.01 2.16
C ILE A 62 9.49 -8.71 1.23
N LEU A 63 10.60 -8.06 0.88
CA LEU A 63 11.56 -8.60 -0.09
C LEU A 63 12.14 -9.93 0.39
N TYR A 64 12.54 -10.01 1.65
CA TYR A 64 13.12 -11.21 2.25
C TYR A 64 12.13 -12.38 2.26
N THR A 65 10.91 -12.15 2.74
CA THR A 65 9.87 -13.19 2.79
C THR A 65 9.47 -13.64 1.39
N SER A 66 9.35 -12.71 0.43
CA SER A 66 9.08 -13.03 -0.97
C SER A 66 10.17 -13.92 -1.57
N SER A 67 11.44 -13.64 -1.26
CA SER A 67 12.58 -14.45 -1.75
C SER A 67 12.56 -15.87 -1.19
N TRP A 68 12.33 -16.02 0.13
CA TRP A 68 12.22 -17.34 0.76
C TRP A 68 10.98 -18.11 0.33
N SER A 69 9.88 -17.42 0.00
CA SER A 69 8.68 -18.10 -0.47
C SER A 69 8.93 -18.92 -1.73
N LEU A 70 9.76 -18.44 -2.67
CA LEU A 70 10.15 -19.21 -3.86
C LEU A 70 10.96 -20.45 -3.49
N PHE A 71 11.92 -20.30 -2.58
CA PHE A 71 12.74 -21.42 -2.11
C PHE A 71 11.87 -22.54 -1.51
N PHE A 72 10.89 -22.18 -0.67
CA PHE A 72 9.98 -23.17 -0.08
C PHE A 72 9.03 -23.77 -1.10
N LEU A 73 8.58 -22.99 -2.10
CA LEU A 73 7.78 -23.53 -3.19
C LEU A 73 8.55 -24.60 -3.95
N ILE A 74 9.78 -24.30 -4.37
CA ILE A 74 10.66 -25.28 -5.05
C ILE A 74 10.96 -26.47 -4.14
N SER A 75 11.24 -26.24 -2.87
CA SER A 75 11.53 -27.31 -1.90
C SER A 75 10.34 -28.24 -1.69
N SER A 76 9.10 -27.78 -1.87
CA SER A 76 7.91 -28.63 -1.78
C SER A 76 7.87 -29.74 -2.84
N SER A 77 8.66 -29.65 -3.93
CA SER A 77 8.80 -30.73 -4.91
C SER A 77 9.84 -31.79 -4.55
N ILE A 78 10.65 -31.60 -3.50
CA ILE A 78 11.71 -32.56 -3.11
C ILE A 78 11.14 -33.96 -2.82
N PRO A 79 10.02 -34.11 -2.07
CA PRO A 79 9.45 -35.44 -1.81
C PRO A 79 8.96 -36.15 -3.09
N LEU A 80 8.55 -35.40 -4.12
CA LEU A 80 8.20 -35.96 -5.43
C LEU A 80 9.43 -36.51 -6.18
N ILE A 81 10.62 -35.94 -5.95
CA ILE A 81 11.87 -36.34 -6.61
C ILE A 81 12.53 -37.51 -5.87
N PHE A 82 12.47 -37.52 -4.54
CA PHE A 82 13.13 -38.51 -3.67
C PHE A 82 12.15 -39.25 -2.75
N PRO A 83 11.20 -40.02 -3.32
CA PRO A 83 10.18 -40.69 -2.52
C PRO A 83 10.79 -41.72 -1.56
N ASN A 84 10.28 -41.77 -0.33
CA ASN A 84 10.66 -42.65 0.77
C ASN A 84 12.13 -42.58 1.18
N LYS A 85 12.82 -41.48 0.88
CA LYS A 85 14.24 -41.26 1.25
C LYS A 85 14.42 -40.21 2.33
N LEU A 86 13.34 -39.55 2.74
CA LEU A 86 13.36 -38.46 3.69
C LEU A 86 13.02 -38.98 5.10
N PRO A 87 13.57 -38.34 6.16
CA PRO A 87 13.34 -38.76 7.54
C PRO A 87 11.93 -38.44 8.05
N ILE A 88 11.16 -37.64 7.30
CA ILE A 88 9.79 -37.22 7.59
C ILE A 88 8.92 -37.78 6.48
N ASP A 89 7.65 -38.04 6.79
CA ASP A 89 6.63 -38.36 5.78
C ASP A 89 6.65 -37.36 4.61
N ASP A 90 6.76 -37.90 3.40
CA ASP A 90 6.95 -37.14 2.15
C ASP A 90 5.80 -36.15 1.92
N GLN A 91 4.56 -36.57 2.20
CA GLN A 91 3.37 -35.76 1.99
C GLN A 91 3.29 -34.63 3.02
N LEU A 92 3.58 -34.92 4.27
CA LEU A 92 3.64 -33.93 5.34
C LEU A 92 4.71 -32.87 5.04
N LEU A 93 5.92 -33.29 4.63
CA LEU A 93 7.01 -32.36 4.34
C LEU A 93 6.69 -31.45 3.14
N ALA A 94 6.12 -32.01 2.06
CA ALA A 94 5.67 -31.22 0.91
C ALA A 94 4.62 -30.19 1.31
N MET A 95 3.64 -30.60 2.13
CA MET A 95 2.57 -29.71 2.62
C MET A 95 3.13 -28.57 3.48
N ILE A 96 4.07 -28.85 4.39
CA ILE A 96 4.69 -27.83 5.24
C ILE A 96 5.39 -26.78 4.38
N PHE A 97 6.23 -27.20 3.44
CA PHE A 97 6.94 -26.27 2.57
C PHE A 97 5.99 -25.47 1.65
N PHE A 98 4.95 -26.12 1.11
CA PHE A 98 3.94 -25.45 0.31
C PHE A 98 3.19 -24.38 1.10
N VAL A 99 2.67 -24.72 2.28
CA VAL A 99 1.95 -23.77 3.13
C VAL A 99 2.86 -22.62 3.56
N PHE A 100 4.10 -22.93 3.96
CA PHE A 100 5.06 -21.92 4.40
C PHE A 100 5.43 -20.97 3.26
N SER A 101 5.57 -21.47 2.03
CA SER A 101 5.75 -20.63 0.84
C SER A 101 4.63 -19.60 0.69
N TRP A 102 3.37 -20.04 0.65
CA TRP A 102 2.23 -19.13 0.44
C TRP A 102 1.99 -18.19 1.62
N PHE A 103 2.28 -18.62 2.85
CA PHE A 103 2.27 -17.72 4.00
C PHE A 103 3.32 -16.61 3.86
N LEU A 104 4.55 -16.95 3.47
CA LEU A 104 5.60 -15.95 3.25
C LEU A 104 5.32 -15.03 2.06
N THR A 105 4.55 -15.48 1.05
CA THR A 105 4.11 -14.65 -0.07
C THR A 105 3.00 -13.68 0.34
N LEU A 106 1.95 -14.16 1.03
CA LEU A 106 0.71 -13.40 1.21
C LEU A 106 0.64 -12.63 2.54
N ILE A 107 1.04 -13.25 3.65
CA ILE A 107 0.83 -12.66 4.99
C ILE A 107 1.61 -11.34 5.13
N PRO A 108 2.91 -11.26 4.80
CA PRO A 108 3.66 -10.00 4.91
C PRO A 108 3.04 -8.88 4.08
N PHE A 109 2.60 -9.18 2.85
CA PHE A 109 1.94 -8.19 2.00
C PHE A 109 0.64 -7.66 2.62
N VAL A 110 -0.20 -8.56 3.15
CA VAL A 110 -1.46 -8.16 3.81
C VAL A 110 -1.19 -7.39 5.10
N TRP A 111 -0.18 -7.78 5.88
CA TRP A 111 0.18 -7.14 7.14
C TRP A 111 0.68 -5.70 6.96
N PHE A 112 1.44 -5.44 5.91
CA PHE A 112 1.97 -4.11 5.60
C PHE A 112 1.08 -3.29 4.66
N SER A 113 -0.08 -3.83 4.27
CA SER A 113 -1.13 -3.08 3.57
C SER A 113 -1.57 -1.90 4.43
N ASN A 114 -1.75 -0.73 3.80
CA ASN A 114 -2.03 0.54 4.48
C ASN A 114 -3.37 1.16 4.05
N SER A 115 -4.23 0.38 3.40
CA SER A 115 -5.61 0.76 3.09
C SER A 115 -6.45 0.95 4.36
N ASN A 116 -7.37 1.91 4.34
CA ASN A 116 -8.30 2.14 5.45
C ASN A 116 -9.63 1.39 5.30
N ASN A 117 -9.75 0.54 4.27
CA ASN A 117 -10.97 -0.14 3.90
C ASN A 117 -10.85 -1.65 4.08
N ASP A 118 -11.83 -2.25 4.77
CA ASP A 118 -11.86 -3.67 5.13
C ASP A 118 -12.46 -4.58 4.05
N ILE A 119 -12.70 -4.06 2.83
CA ILE A 119 -13.25 -4.86 1.74
C ILE A 119 -12.31 -6.04 1.45
N PHE A 120 -12.86 -7.25 1.60
CA PHE A 120 -12.15 -8.46 1.27
C PHE A 120 -11.75 -8.45 -0.21
N SER A 121 -10.47 -8.73 -0.45
CA SER A 121 -9.91 -8.80 -1.79
C SER A 121 -8.96 -9.98 -1.88
N PHE A 122 -9.12 -10.79 -2.92
CA PHE A 122 -8.17 -11.86 -3.27
C PHE A 122 -6.83 -11.32 -3.77
N PHE A 123 -6.73 -10.02 -4.09
CA PHE A 123 -5.47 -9.40 -4.44
C PHE A 123 -4.47 -9.54 -3.27
N PRO A 124 -3.23 -10.00 -3.53
CA PRO A 124 -2.55 -10.06 -4.82
C PRO A 124 -2.56 -11.44 -5.51
N LEU A 125 -3.25 -12.43 -4.95
CA LEU A 125 -3.21 -13.81 -5.43
C LEU A 125 -3.73 -13.96 -6.86
N ASP A 126 -2.97 -14.64 -7.72
CA ASP A 126 -3.50 -15.17 -8.99
C ASP A 126 -4.41 -16.37 -8.71
N LEU A 127 -5.65 -16.05 -8.36
CA LEU A 127 -6.65 -17.02 -7.90
C LEU A 127 -6.90 -18.11 -8.95
N PHE A 128 -6.88 -17.77 -10.24
CA PHE A 128 -7.19 -18.71 -11.31
C PHE A 128 -6.17 -19.85 -11.39
N CYS A 129 -4.89 -19.53 -11.55
CA CYS A 129 -3.84 -20.57 -11.61
C CYS A 129 -3.67 -21.28 -10.26
N PHE A 130 -3.86 -20.58 -9.14
CA PHE A 130 -3.81 -21.19 -7.82
C PHE A 130 -4.89 -22.26 -7.67
N CYS A 131 -6.15 -21.95 -7.97
CA CYS A 131 -7.26 -22.90 -7.90
C CYS A 131 -7.06 -24.07 -8.86
N LEU A 132 -6.58 -23.83 -10.09
CA LEU A 132 -6.28 -24.90 -11.03
C LEU A 132 -5.16 -25.83 -10.50
N GLY A 133 -4.14 -25.26 -9.86
CA GLY A 133 -3.08 -26.03 -9.19
C GLY A 133 -3.64 -26.94 -8.09
N VAL A 134 -4.56 -26.44 -7.27
CA VAL A 134 -5.25 -27.24 -6.23
C VAL A 134 -6.03 -28.40 -6.85
N ILE A 135 -6.76 -28.15 -7.96
CA ILE A 135 -7.50 -29.21 -8.66
C ILE A 135 -6.55 -30.31 -9.14
N PHE A 136 -5.47 -29.96 -9.83
CA PHE A 136 -4.49 -30.95 -10.30
C PHE A 136 -3.78 -31.68 -9.16
N PHE A 137 -3.54 -31.02 -8.03
CA PHE A 137 -2.97 -31.63 -6.85
C PHE A 137 -3.93 -32.66 -6.21
N ILE A 138 -5.23 -32.40 -6.18
CA ILE A 138 -6.21 -33.39 -5.72
C ILE A 138 -6.26 -34.58 -6.70
N LEU A 139 -6.27 -34.33 -8.01
CA LEU A 139 -6.26 -35.38 -9.02
C LEU A 139 -4.99 -36.24 -8.99
N HIS A 140 -3.86 -35.67 -8.58
CA HIS A 140 -2.61 -36.39 -8.33
C HIS A 140 -2.76 -37.51 -7.29
N ILE A 141 -3.53 -37.27 -6.23
CA ILE A 141 -3.79 -38.24 -5.16
C ILE A 141 -4.80 -39.30 -5.61
N LEU A 142 -5.83 -38.89 -6.36
CA LEU A 142 -6.96 -39.76 -6.70
C LEU A 142 -6.76 -40.61 -7.97
N ILE A 143 -5.95 -40.13 -8.93
CA ILE A 143 -5.91 -40.69 -10.29
C ILE A 143 -4.49 -41.12 -10.70
N ASP A 144 -3.56 -40.17 -10.87
CA ASP A 144 -2.20 -40.44 -11.38
C ASP A 144 -1.18 -39.49 -10.74
N PRO A 145 -0.12 -40.01 -10.09
CA PRO A 145 0.95 -39.21 -9.52
C PRO A 145 1.59 -38.19 -10.49
N ARG A 146 1.59 -38.44 -11.80
CA ARG A 146 2.15 -37.51 -12.80
C ARG A 146 1.41 -36.17 -12.86
N LEU A 147 0.14 -36.14 -12.48
CA LEU A 147 -0.65 -34.90 -12.42
C LEU A 147 -0.09 -33.91 -11.38
N GLY A 148 0.70 -34.38 -10.42
CA GLY A 148 1.35 -33.55 -9.41
C GLY A 148 2.31 -32.54 -10.03
N TRP A 149 3.00 -32.91 -11.11
CA TRP A 149 3.89 -32.00 -11.84
C TRP A 149 3.12 -30.87 -12.54
N PHE A 150 1.93 -31.16 -13.07
CA PHE A 150 1.07 -30.13 -13.65
C PHE A 150 0.54 -29.18 -12.58
N GLY A 151 0.11 -29.71 -11.42
CA GLY A 151 -0.29 -28.89 -10.27
C GLY A 151 0.86 -27.98 -9.80
N PHE A 152 2.06 -28.54 -9.69
CA PHE A 152 3.26 -27.79 -9.31
C PHE A 152 3.59 -26.65 -10.29
N LEU A 153 3.56 -26.93 -11.60
CA LEU A 153 3.76 -25.91 -12.63
C LEU A 153 2.74 -24.77 -12.51
N LEU A 154 1.48 -25.10 -12.25
CA LEU A 154 0.41 -24.11 -12.05
C LEU A 154 0.64 -23.27 -10.79
N PHE A 155 1.07 -23.87 -9.68
CA PHE A 155 1.43 -23.12 -8.48
C PHE A 155 2.62 -22.19 -8.71
N LEU A 156 3.63 -22.63 -9.47
CA LEU A 156 4.76 -21.77 -9.83
C LEU A 156 4.31 -20.58 -10.70
N ILE A 157 3.44 -20.81 -11.69
CA ILE A 157 2.86 -19.74 -12.52
C ILE A 157 2.04 -18.77 -11.64
N ALA A 158 1.21 -19.31 -10.76
CA ALA A 158 0.41 -18.51 -9.82
C ALA A 158 1.31 -17.66 -8.91
N TRP A 159 2.41 -18.23 -8.42
CA TRP A 159 3.38 -17.52 -7.59
C TRP A 159 4.03 -16.38 -8.37
N VAL A 160 4.54 -16.62 -9.59
CA VAL A 160 5.17 -15.58 -10.42
C VAL A 160 4.20 -14.43 -10.69
N ARG A 161 2.95 -14.73 -11.02
CA ARG A 161 1.92 -13.71 -11.26
C ARG A 161 1.52 -12.97 -9.99
N THR A 162 1.46 -13.66 -8.85
CA THR A 162 1.21 -13.04 -7.54
C THR A 162 2.34 -12.07 -7.17
N ILE A 163 3.61 -12.45 -7.38
CA ILE A 163 4.75 -11.56 -7.16
C ILE A 163 4.74 -10.36 -8.11
N ARG A 164 4.34 -10.55 -9.38
CA ARG A 164 4.15 -9.42 -10.31
C ARG A 164 3.05 -8.48 -9.82
N ASN A 165 1.90 -9.01 -9.42
CA ASN A 165 0.81 -8.22 -8.85
C ASN A 165 1.29 -7.40 -7.63
N ILE A 166 2.06 -8.02 -6.72
CA ILE A 166 2.68 -7.33 -5.59
C ILE A 166 3.63 -6.24 -6.10
N SER A 167 4.56 -6.56 -6.98
CA SER A 167 5.53 -5.61 -7.53
C SER A 167 4.86 -4.40 -8.19
N ASP A 168 3.84 -4.63 -9.00
CA ASP A 168 3.09 -3.59 -9.69
C ASP A 168 2.37 -2.67 -8.69
N SER A 169 1.81 -3.23 -7.60
CA SER A 169 1.21 -2.43 -6.51
C SER A 169 2.22 -1.63 -5.68
N LEU A 170 3.52 -1.88 -5.84
CA LEU A 170 4.58 -1.19 -5.10
C LEU A 170 5.43 -0.28 -6.01
N SER A 171 5.01 -0.10 -7.26
CA SER A 171 5.70 0.72 -8.26
C SER A 171 5.59 2.23 -8.01
N VAL A 172 4.62 2.65 -7.20
CA VAL A 172 4.39 4.04 -6.80
C VAL A 172 4.72 4.19 -5.32
N ASN A 173 5.37 5.30 -4.97
CA ASN A 173 5.64 5.64 -3.58
C ASN A 173 4.34 5.78 -2.79
N SER A 174 4.33 5.32 -1.55
CA SER A 174 3.18 5.49 -0.65
C SER A 174 3.25 6.82 0.08
N SER A 175 2.38 7.75 -0.30
CA SER A 175 2.17 9.01 0.41
C SER A 175 0.68 9.33 0.47
N ARG A 176 0.29 10.11 1.47
CA ARG A 176 -1.04 10.73 1.56
C ARG A 176 -0.89 12.23 1.76
N TRP A 177 -1.92 12.99 1.45
CA TRP A 177 -1.92 14.45 1.59
C TRP A 177 -2.76 14.85 2.77
N LEU A 178 -2.19 15.62 3.70
CA LEU A 178 -2.84 16.05 4.93
C LEU A 178 -3.29 17.50 4.82
N LEU A 179 -4.45 17.80 5.37
CA LEU A 179 -4.96 19.15 5.57
C LEU A 179 -5.29 19.35 7.06
N PRO A 180 -4.64 20.28 7.78
CA PRO A 180 -5.00 20.62 9.15
C PRO A 180 -6.42 21.17 9.24
N ILE A 181 -7.19 20.75 10.24
CA ILE A 181 -8.57 21.23 10.45
C ILE A 181 -8.91 21.37 11.95
N SER A 182 -9.80 22.30 12.29
CA SER A 182 -10.54 22.23 13.56
C SER A 182 -11.76 21.33 13.39
N SER A 183 -12.18 20.69 14.49
CA SER A 183 -13.44 19.93 14.51
C SER A 183 -14.67 20.77 14.22
N SER A 184 -14.61 22.09 14.47
CA SER A 184 -15.71 23.01 14.15
C SER A 184 -15.89 23.21 12.64
N ASP A 185 -14.83 23.02 11.87
CA ASP A 185 -14.81 23.31 10.43
C ASP A 185 -15.39 22.14 9.63
N TYR A 186 -15.60 21.01 10.29
CA TYR A 186 -16.18 19.83 9.68
C TYR A 186 -17.68 20.00 9.47
N SER A 187 -18.08 20.11 8.21
CA SER A 187 -19.47 20.01 7.75
C SER A 187 -19.54 19.20 6.46
N GLN A 188 -20.70 18.68 6.06
CA GLN A 188 -20.82 17.99 4.78
C GLN A 188 -20.61 18.92 3.57
N ASP A 189 -20.70 20.23 3.78
CA ASP A 189 -20.69 21.23 2.72
C ASP A 189 -19.27 21.49 2.20
N ILE A 190 -18.25 21.11 2.99
CA ILE A 190 -16.83 21.26 2.64
C ILE A 190 -16.39 20.30 1.53
N PHE A 191 -17.13 19.22 1.30
CA PHE A 191 -16.79 18.23 0.28
C PHE A 191 -17.16 18.76 -1.10
N ASN A 192 -16.32 18.46 -2.09
CA ASN A 192 -16.70 18.62 -3.49
C ASN A 192 -17.76 17.57 -3.88
N GLU A 193 -18.38 17.75 -5.05
CA GLU A 193 -19.41 16.83 -5.52
C GLU A 193 -18.85 15.40 -5.70
N GLU A 194 -19.73 14.40 -5.68
CA GLU A 194 -19.43 12.99 -6.00
C GLU A 194 -18.68 12.16 -4.95
N TRP A 195 -18.55 12.66 -3.71
CA TRP A 195 -18.06 11.85 -2.58
C TRP A 195 -19.18 11.03 -1.91
N LEU A 196 -18.92 9.76 -1.65
CA LEU A 196 -19.75 8.92 -0.79
C LEU A 196 -19.33 9.13 0.67
N ILE A 197 -20.10 9.94 1.39
CA ILE A 197 -19.82 10.31 2.78
C ILE A 197 -20.26 9.19 3.73
N SER A 198 -19.33 8.72 4.57
CA SER A 198 -19.55 7.63 5.54
C SER A 198 -19.78 8.13 6.98
N SER A 199 -19.44 9.39 7.28
CA SER A 199 -19.58 9.99 8.61
C SER A 199 -20.03 11.44 8.51
N ASN A 200 -20.88 11.87 9.43
CA ASN A 200 -21.36 13.27 9.52
C ASN A 200 -20.57 14.09 10.54
N HIS A 201 -19.59 13.48 11.20
CA HIS A 201 -18.71 14.11 12.17
C HIS A 201 -17.27 13.72 11.90
N PHE A 202 -16.33 14.56 12.34
CA PHE A 202 -14.92 14.20 12.36
C PHE A 202 -14.71 12.94 13.20
N ARG A 203 -14.02 11.96 12.62
CA ARG A 203 -13.55 10.75 13.30
C ARG A 203 -12.23 10.33 12.72
N ASN A 204 -11.42 9.62 13.51
CA ASN A 204 -10.26 8.93 12.95
C ASN A 204 -10.73 7.76 12.06
N GLY A 205 -10.08 7.56 10.93
CA GLY A 205 -10.44 6.53 9.94
C GLY A 205 -11.28 7.09 8.78
N LEU A 206 -11.92 6.20 8.04
CA LEU A 206 -12.61 6.53 6.78
C LEU A 206 -13.73 7.56 6.98
N ILE A 207 -13.74 8.63 6.20
CA ILE A 207 -14.75 9.70 6.22
C ILE A 207 -15.54 9.69 4.93
N ALA A 208 -14.88 9.66 3.78
CA ALA A 208 -15.56 9.60 2.49
C ALA A 208 -14.75 8.79 1.47
N THR A 209 -15.44 8.23 0.49
CA THR A 209 -14.82 7.45 -0.60
C THR A 209 -15.36 7.85 -1.97
N LYS A 210 -14.56 7.62 -3.00
CA LYS A 210 -14.98 7.70 -4.40
C LYS A 210 -14.20 6.66 -5.22
N SER A 211 -14.90 5.86 -6.02
CA SER A 211 -14.26 4.80 -6.83
C SER A 211 -14.70 4.79 -8.28
N ASP A 212 -15.77 5.51 -8.63
CA ASP A 212 -16.40 5.40 -9.93
C ASP A 212 -15.48 5.93 -11.03
N GLY A 213 -15.19 5.08 -12.02
CA GLY A 213 -14.31 5.41 -13.16
C GLY A 213 -12.81 5.27 -12.91
N PHE A 214 -12.36 5.05 -11.67
CA PHE A 214 -10.92 5.02 -11.35
C PHE A 214 -10.25 3.65 -11.59
N GLY A 215 -10.97 2.70 -12.19
CA GLY A 215 -10.47 1.36 -12.50
C GLY A 215 -10.07 0.62 -11.22
N PRO A 216 -8.80 0.23 -11.03
CA PRO A 216 -8.36 -0.47 -9.81
C PRO A 216 -8.17 0.47 -8.61
N TYR A 217 -8.36 1.78 -8.77
CA TYR A 217 -8.16 2.76 -7.70
C TYR A 217 -9.47 3.17 -7.03
N SER A 218 -9.34 3.62 -5.79
CA SER A 218 -10.33 4.43 -5.10
C SER A 218 -9.63 5.65 -4.48
N ALA A 219 -10.38 6.74 -4.31
CA ALA A 219 -9.97 7.89 -3.54
C ALA A 219 -10.63 7.82 -2.16
N GLU A 220 -9.86 8.10 -1.12
CA GLU A 220 -10.31 8.07 0.26
C GLU A 220 -9.98 9.39 0.96
N LEU A 221 -10.93 9.89 1.74
CA LEU A 221 -10.72 10.90 2.76
C LEU A 221 -10.81 10.23 4.12
N THR A 222 -9.77 10.39 4.93
CA THR A 222 -9.70 9.81 6.27
C THR A 222 -9.37 10.87 7.30
N GLY A 223 -9.98 10.79 8.48
CA GLY A 223 -9.56 11.64 9.59
C GLY A 223 -8.34 11.04 10.28
N VAL A 224 -7.40 11.90 10.60
CA VAL A 224 -6.15 11.53 11.28
C VAL A 224 -5.95 12.49 12.44
N SER A 225 -5.68 11.95 13.62
CA SER A 225 -5.26 12.75 14.78
C SER A 225 -3.83 12.39 15.12
N TYR A 226 -3.00 13.40 15.35
CA TYR A 226 -1.65 13.23 15.87
C TYR A 226 -1.38 14.26 16.95
N ARG A 227 -1.08 13.79 18.16
CA ARG A 227 -1.02 14.62 19.37
C ARG A 227 -2.32 15.41 19.55
N ASN A 228 -2.22 16.74 19.60
CA ASN A 228 -3.36 17.65 19.77
C ASN A 228 -3.87 18.22 18.44
N HIS A 229 -3.35 17.74 17.31
CA HIS A 229 -3.71 18.24 15.98
C HIS A 229 -4.54 17.21 15.22
N ARG A 230 -5.46 17.72 14.40
CA ARG A 230 -6.37 16.92 13.58
C ARG A 230 -6.18 17.30 12.12
N PHE A 231 -6.29 16.29 11.28
CA PHE A 231 -6.07 16.40 9.85
C PHE A 231 -7.13 15.60 9.10
N ILE A 232 -7.48 16.08 7.91
CA ILE A 232 -8.08 15.23 6.88
C ILE A 232 -6.97 14.78 5.95
N ALA A 233 -6.88 13.47 5.72
CA ALA A 233 -5.93 12.86 4.82
C ALA A 233 -6.61 12.39 3.54
N PHE A 234 -6.11 12.84 2.40
CA PHE A 234 -6.47 12.37 1.07
C PHE A 234 -5.50 11.28 0.61
N SER A 235 -6.03 10.20 0.06
CA SER A 235 -5.25 9.05 -0.42
C SER A 235 -5.86 8.44 -1.67
N MET A 236 -5.01 8.05 -2.63
CA MET A 236 -5.41 7.15 -3.72
C MET A 236 -5.01 5.73 -3.34
N VAL A 237 -5.98 4.81 -3.29
CA VAL A 237 -5.78 3.43 -2.83
C VAL A 237 -5.90 2.47 -4.00
N TYR A 238 -4.82 1.76 -4.30
CA TYR A 238 -4.79 0.72 -5.31
C TYR A 238 -5.35 -0.59 -4.76
N ARG A 239 -6.40 -1.10 -5.43
CA ARG A 239 -7.09 -2.37 -5.14
C ARG A 239 -7.45 -2.57 -3.66
N ASN A 240 -7.80 -1.47 -2.97
CA ASN A 240 -8.14 -1.44 -1.55
C ASN A 240 -7.02 -2.00 -0.64
N ARG A 241 -5.75 -1.91 -1.05
CA ARG A 241 -4.61 -2.45 -0.30
C ARG A 241 -3.48 -1.44 -0.07
N ILE A 242 -3.03 -0.77 -1.13
CA ILE A 242 -1.82 0.06 -1.07
C ILE A 242 -2.18 1.50 -1.40
N ILE A 243 -1.84 2.43 -0.52
CA ILE A 243 -1.89 3.87 -0.77
C ILE A 243 -0.76 4.23 -1.73
N HIS A 244 -1.12 4.87 -2.82
CA HIS A 244 -0.22 5.46 -3.81
C HIS A 244 -0.26 6.98 -3.68
N ASP A 245 0.89 7.62 -3.84
CA ASP A 245 0.95 9.06 -4.01
C ASP A 245 0.37 9.45 -5.38
N PRO A 246 -0.74 10.22 -5.44
CA PRO A 246 -1.33 10.69 -6.69
C PRO A 246 -0.42 11.62 -7.47
N PHE A 247 0.52 12.30 -6.81
CA PHE A 247 1.43 13.26 -7.43
C PHE A 247 2.83 12.66 -7.48
N ASN A 248 2.96 11.57 -8.22
CA ASN A 248 4.22 10.88 -8.47
C ASN A 248 4.36 10.53 -9.96
N ILE A 249 5.58 10.57 -10.50
CA ILE A 249 5.85 10.30 -11.93
C ILE A 249 5.41 8.89 -12.37
N ASN A 250 5.39 7.92 -11.45
CA ASN A 250 5.00 6.54 -11.74
C ASN A 250 3.50 6.31 -11.53
N PHE A 251 2.75 7.32 -11.06
CA PHE A 251 1.32 7.20 -10.88
C PHE A 251 0.62 7.03 -12.23
N VAL A 252 -0.46 6.25 -12.26
CA VAL A 252 -1.16 5.92 -13.50
C VAL A 252 -1.75 7.18 -14.13
N SER A 253 -1.52 7.38 -15.43
CA SER A 253 -2.25 8.42 -16.18
C SER A 253 -3.63 7.88 -16.59
N ASN A 254 -4.67 8.53 -16.10
CA ASN A 254 -6.06 8.22 -16.44
C ASN A 254 -6.83 9.53 -16.44
N THR A 255 -7.40 9.90 -17.59
CA THR A 255 -8.16 11.16 -17.76
C THR A 255 -9.21 11.42 -16.68
N GLN A 256 -9.91 10.39 -16.17
CA GLN A 256 -10.91 10.56 -15.11
C GLN A 256 -10.26 10.87 -13.77
N ILE A 257 -9.13 10.22 -13.46
CA ILE A 257 -8.34 10.50 -12.26
C ILE A 257 -7.68 11.87 -12.37
N ASP A 258 -7.10 12.21 -13.53
CA ASP A 258 -6.45 13.50 -13.79
C ASP A 258 -7.44 14.66 -13.65
N ASN A 259 -8.65 14.52 -14.22
CA ASN A 259 -9.72 15.49 -14.05
C ASN A 259 -10.16 15.60 -12.59
N PHE A 260 -10.25 14.48 -11.87
CA PHE A 260 -10.62 14.48 -10.46
C PHE A 260 -9.55 15.15 -9.57
N LEU A 261 -8.27 14.89 -9.84
CA LEU A 261 -7.14 15.48 -9.11
C LEU A 261 -6.88 16.94 -9.51
N SER A 262 -7.54 17.47 -10.53
CA SER A 262 -7.38 18.88 -10.94
C SER A 262 -7.87 19.87 -9.88
N LEU A 263 -8.78 19.45 -9.00
CA LEU A 263 -9.29 20.22 -7.87
C LEU A 263 -9.02 19.48 -6.55
N PRO A 264 -8.81 20.22 -5.44
CA PRO A 264 -8.69 19.59 -4.13
C PRO A 264 -9.98 18.88 -3.75
N PRO A 265 -9.93 17.87 -2.86
CA PRO A 265 -11.11 17.11 -2.49
C PRO A 265 -12.08 17.91 -1.61
N LEU A 266 -11.58 18.97 -0.97
CA LEU A 266 -12.31 19.85 -0.06
C LEU A 266 -12.28 21.30 -0.57
N LYS A 267 -13.34 22.07 -0.27
CA LYS A 267 -13.50 23.50 -0.61
C LYS A 267 -12.82 24.45 0.37
N ILE A 268 -12.33 23.94 1.50
CA ILE A 268 -11.69 24.73 2.55
C ILE A 268 -10.17 24.76 2.36
N SER A 269 -9.53 25.85 2.79
CA SER A 269 -8.07 26.01 2.76
C SER A 269 -7.34 25.24 3.87
N GLY A 270 -8.07 24.79 4.89
CA GLY A 270 -7.51 24.21 6.12
C GLY A 270 -6.99 25.27 7.08
N GLU A 271 -6.54 24.81 8.25
CA GLU A 271 -5.86 25.65 9.23
C GLU A 271 -4.37 25.81 8.91
N HIS A 272 -3.73 26.76 9.60
CA HIS A 272 -2.27 26.88 9.58
C HIS A 272 -1.60 25.61 10.16
N TRP A 273 -0.54 25.18 9.50
CA TRP A 273 0.27 24.06 9.94
C TRP A 273 0.93 24.33 11.29
N PRO A 274 0.88 23.38 12.24
CA PRO A 274 1.54 23.54 13.53
C PRO A 274 3.05 23.67 13.39
N GLU A 275 3.65 24.61 14.13
CA GLU A 275 5.10 24.89 14.10
C GLU A 275 5.97 23.67 14.38
N ILE A 276 5.45 22.68 15.12
CA ILE A 276 6.18 21.43 15.42
C ILE A 276 6.51 20.59 14.17
N PHE A 277 5.89 20.89 13.02
CA PHE A 277 6.16 20.23 11.73
C PHE A 277 6.93 21.10 10.75
N ILE A 278 7.30 22.32 11.15
CA ILE A 278 7.99 23.30 10.31
C ILE A 278 9.46 23.36 10.71
N ARG A 279 10.36 23.42 9.73
CA ARG A 279 11.80 23.45 9.94
C ARG A 279 12.51 24.37 8.96
N ASP A 280 13.47 25.13 9.49
CA ASP A 280 14.49 25.78 8.68
C ASP A 280 15.46 24.70 8.17
N PHE A 281 15.31 24.33 6.91
CA PHE A 281 16.34 23.58 6.20
C PHE A 281 17.40 24.59 5.78
N GLU A 282 18.61 24.54 6.37
CA GLU A 282 19.74 25.33 5.87
C GLU A 282 19.93 24.98 4.38
N GLU A 283 19.96 26.01 3.53
CA GLU A 283 20.22 25.88 2.09
C GLU A 283 21.58 25.19 1.88
N GLU A 284 21.59 24.07 1.16
CA GLU A 284 22.82 23.52 0.54
C GLU A 284 23.09 24.20 -0.80
#